data_AF-A0A2S7Q8R5-F1
#
_entry.id   AF-A0A2S7Q8R5-F1
#
_cell.length_a   1.000
_cell.length_b   1.000
_cell.length_c   1.000
_cell.angle_alpha   90.00
_cell.angle_beta   90.00
_cell.angle_gamma   90.00
#
_symmetry.space_group_name_H-M   'P 1'
#
loop_
_entity.id
_entity.type
_entity.pdbx_description
1 polymer ?
#
loop_
_entity_poly.entity_id
_entity_poly.type
_entity_poly.pdbx_seq_one_letter_code
_entity_poly.pdbx_strand_id
1 'polypeptide(L)'
;MESPREQDVVYDEKSHDVSRAGAESPSSKDEKNEKIAKEPYEAELPQYTDEEAHGGDVNHLDTAEDIVTTVIHVVDDPTLNPWTFRMFFIGMGLSAFGAVLQEIFYFKPQVIYVSIVFLTVIAYVIGEFMALAIPRWGRVGRFLNPGPFNQKEHAASVIMASAAAVSALSTEALAAQKLWYGGYPSQAAGVFLTLASQLIGYGIAGMMRNTLLWPTKMLYPANLPVTTVLETLHRDKESNKKRMKVFWILFFALLIWELLPEYIFPLLIGVSIFCLADQHSLVFTNLFGGANGNEGVGFLSLSFDWNYIAGFGSPLWLPLQTLVNSFLGTLLCICLFMGVYYGNIWRAQDFPFLSQELFLNDSNSTYYDTFNTSSILNDDFTVNDQLLDQVGVPYLTATYIVYLITSNMGFTANFVHMFLWNFSDIKTGWVWVNKANLKRMLTPSTYFFWRGNGGKRTEEEKQLLRDDPNIDPHYKLMLDYDEAPDLWYFLAFLASFITSMACLYAMHSTLPWWGLILAMLFLVVFMLFFGAQYAITGFQFNIEPIAQTLAGYLFPGAPLGKLLKPMS
;
A
#
# COMPACT_ATOMS: atom_id res chain seq x y z
N MET A 1 17.31 -6.04 -38.56
CA MET A 1 18.18 -5.25 -37.67
C MET A 1 18.34 -6.07 -36.41
N GLU A 2 19.54 -6.62 -36.26
CA GLU A 2 19.88 -7.66 -35.29
C GLU A 2 20.04 -7.08 -33.89
N SER A 3 19.45 -7.77 -32.90
CA SER A 3 19.61 -7.55 -31.46
C SER A 3 20.91 -8.23 -30.99
N PRO A 4 21.75 -7.61 -30.15
CA PRO A 4 22.82 -8.32 -29.46
C PRO A 4 22.20 -9.23 -28.39
N ARG A 5 22.57 -10.52 -28.41
CA ARG A 5 22.33 -11.48 -27.34
C ARG A 5 23.35 -11.24 -26.22
N GLU A 6 22.89 -11.19 -24.98
CA GLU A 6 23.75 -11.29 -23.80
C GLU A 6 24.51 -12.62 -23.81
N GLN A 7 25.79 -12.55 -23.45
CA GLN A 7 26.70 -13.69 -23.41
C GLN A 7 26.47 -14.52 -22.15
N ASP A 8 26.32 -15.83 -22.34
CA ASP A 8 26.23 -16.85 -21.30
C ASP A 8 27.49 -16.85 -20.41
N VAL A 9 27.32 -16.59 -19.11
CA VAL A 9 28.34 -16.93 -18.10
C VAL A 9 28.03 -18.33 -17.58
N VAL A 10 28.85 -19.29 -18.02
CA VAL A 10 28.85 -20.69 -17.57
C VAL A 10 29.36 -20.76 -16.13
N TYR A 11 28.56 -21.28 -15.21
CA TYR A 11 28.98 -21.65 -13.85
C TYR A 11 29.72 -22.99 -13.88
N ASP A 12 30.97 -23.00 -13.39
CA ASP A 12 31.75 -24.22 -13.17
C ASP A 12 31.70 -24.62 -11.69
N GLU A 13 30.95 -25.70 -11.39
CA GLU A 13 30.99 -26.40 -10.11
C GLU A 13 32.21 -27.31 -10.07
N LYS A 14 33.31 -26.87 -9.43
CA LYS A 14 34.16 -27.67 -8.52
C LYS A 14 35.48 -26.98 -8.18
N SER A 15 35.97 -27.37 -6.99
CA SER A 15 37.30 -27.17 -6.45
C SER A 15 37.54 -25.83 -5.72
N HIS A 16 37.63 -25.91 -4.39
CA HIS A 16 38.87 -25.57 -3.68
C HIS A 16 38.78 -26.09 -2.22
N ASP A 17 39.14 -27.37 -2.06
CA ASP A 17 39.82 -27.86 -0.86
C ASP A 17 41.27 -27.40 -0.96
N VAL A 18 41.84 -26.67 0.03
CA VAL A 18 43.28 -26.74 0.37
C VAL A 18 43.55 -26.34 1.84
N SER A 19 43.93 -27.37 2.60
CA SER A 19 44.93 -27.51 3.68
C SER A 19 44.92 -26.68 4.98
N ARG A 20 44.77 -27.44 6.08
CA ARG A 20 45.42 -27.22 7.39
C ARG A 20 46.95 -27.22 7.27
N ALA A 21 47.61 -26.24 7.88
CA ALA A 21 48.97 -26.38 8.41
C ALA A 21 49.26 -25.36 9.52
N GLY A 22 49.89 -25.83 10.61
CA GLY A 22 50.84 -25.05 11.41
C GLY A 22 50.29 -24.28 12.61
N ALA A 23 50.35 -24.91 13.78
CA ALA A 23 50.26 -24.24 15.06
C ALA A 23 51.59 -23.52 15.36
N GLU A 24 51.54 -22.29 15.86
CA GLU A 24 52.52 -21.72 16.79
C GLU A 24 51.96 -20.46 17.47
N SER A 25 51.90 -20.48 18.79
CA SER A 25 51.70 -19.30 19.66
C SER A 25 53.06 -18.78 20.12
N PRO A 26 53.22 -17.47 20.41
CA PRO A 26 53.23 -17.12 21.83
C PRO A 26 52.61 -15.76 22.21
N SER A 27 51.93 -15.79 23.36
CA SER A 27 51.79 -14.77 24.43
C SER A 27 52.59 -13.45 24.31
N SER A 28 51.90 -12.31 24.51
CA SER A 28 52.06 -11.48 25.73
C SER A 28 50.97 -10.40 25.84
N LYS A 29 50.60 -10.10 27.09
CA LYS A 29 49.67 -9.05 27.53
C LYS A 29 50.38 -7.69 27.47
N ASP A 30 49.67 -6.62 27.12
CA ASP A 30 49.46 -5.47 28.01
C ASP A 30 48.58 -4.36 27.38
N GLU A 31 47.94 -3.64 28.29
CA GLU A 31 46.84 -2.69 28.17
C GLU A 31 47.02 -1.52 27.18
N LYS A 32 45.91 -1.10 26.55
CA LYS A 32 45.40 0.28 26.68
C LYS A 32 43.97 0.41 26.15
N ASN A 33 43.06 0.69 27.08
CA ASN A 33 41.75 1.27 26.83
C ASN A 33 41.93 2.61 26.12
N GLU A 34 41.46 2.72 24.88
CA GLU A 34 41.20 4.02 24.26
C GLU A 34 39.77 4.03 23.73
N LYS A 35 39.00 5.01 24.22
CA LYS A 35 37.61 5.24 23.87
C LYS A 35 37.55 5.56 22.38
N ILE A 36 37.02 4.63 21.58
CA ILE A 36 36.68 4.87 20.18
C ILE A 36 35.50 5.85 20.18
N ALA A 37 35.80 7.12 19.91
CA ALA A 37 34.80 8.09 19.50
C ALA A 37 34.20 7.60 18.17
N LYS A 38 32.88 7.56 18.09
CA LYS A 38 32.16 7.23 16.85
C LYS A 38 32.43 8.36 15.85
N GLU A 39 33.30 8.12 14.88
CA GLU A 39 33.29 8.91 13.65
C GLU A 39 32.13 8.42 12.77
N PRO A 40 31.27 9.31 12.27
CA PRO A 40 30.24 8.93 11.31
C PRO A 40 30.92 8.36 10.05
N TYR A 41 30.39 7.24 9.55
CA TYR A 41 30.85 6.65 8.30
C TYR A 41 30.43 7.56 7.15
N GLU A 42 31.37 8.34 6.63
CA GLU A 42 31.26 8.93 5.30
C GLU A 42 31.50 7.81 4.29
N ALA A 43 30.43 7.32 3.67
CA ALA A 43 30.58 6.55 2.45
C ALA A 43 31.31 7.44 1.44
N GLU A 44 32.43 6.99 0.88
CA GLU A 44 33.02 7.64 -0.31
C GLU A 44 32.06 7.42 -1.48
N LEU A 45 31.05 8.27 -1.56
CA LEU A 45 30.14 8.41 -2.68
C LEU A 45 30.68 9.50 -3.61
N PRO A 46 30.44 9.40 -4.92
CA PRO A 46 30.82 10.45 -5.86
C PRO A 46 30.26 11.80 -5.40
N GLN A 47 31.15 12.77 -5.19
CA GLN A 47 30.77 14.16 -4.93
C GLN A 47 30.08 14.74 -6.16
N TYR A 48 28.75 14.72 -6.18
CA TYR A 48 27.98 15.55 -7.11
C TYR A 48 27.94 16.96 -6.53
N THR A 49 28.70 17.85 -7.15
CA THR A 49 28.69 19.28 -6.87
C THR A 49 27.37 19.88 -7.35
N ASP A 50 26.82 20.84 -6.60
CA ASP A 50 25.53 21.53 -6.86
C ASP A 50 25.46 22.30 -8.21
N GLU A 51 26.42 22.12 -9.13
CA GLU A 51 26.41 22.74 -10.46
C GLU A 51 25.37 22.11 -11.42
N GLU A 52 24.87 20.91 -11.13
CA GLU A 52 23.88 20.22 -11.99
C GLU A 52 22.44 20.78 -11.91
N ALA A 53 22.17 21.74 -11.02
CA ALA A 53 20.92 22.51 -11.04
C ALA A 53 20.81 23.45 -12.26
N HIS A 54 21.89 23.61 -13.03
CA HIS A 54 21.92 24.35 -14.28
C HIS A 54 22.38 23.47 -15.47
N GLY A 55 21.49 22.57 -15.91
CA GLY A 55 21.48 22.09 -17.31
C GLY A 55 22.78 21.42 -17.80
N GLY A 56 23.33 20.49 -17.01
CA GLY A 56 24.38 19.54 -17.44
C GLY A 56 23.83 18.11 -17.44
N ASP A 57 24.35 17.27 -18.36
CA ASP A 57 23.86 15.93 -18.75
C ASP A 57 23.13 15.13 -17.66
N VAL A 58 21.84 14.87 -17.91
CA VAL A 58 21.05 13.91 -17.13
C VAL A 58 21.66 12.54 -17.37
N ASN A 59 22.39 11.99 -16.38
CA ASN A 59 22.77 10.59 -16.36
C ASN A 59 21.52 9.74 -16.68
N HIS A 60 21.65 8.75 -17.55
CA HIS A 60 20.53 7.89 -17.96
C HIS A 60 19.97 7.19 -16.71
N LEU A 61 18.79 7.63 -16.25
CA LEU A 61 18.10 7.08 -15.08
C LEU A 61 17.43 5.75 -15.46
N ASP A 62 18.22 4.69 -15.64
CA ASP A 62 17.73 3.38 -16.07
C ASP A 62 17.44 2.45 -14.89
N THR A 63 18.14 2.61 -13.76
CA THR A 63 18.06 1.69 -12.61
C THR A 63 17.24 2.27 -11.46
N ALA A 64 16.56 1.41 -10.69
CA ALA A 64 15.88 1.81 -9.46
C ALA A 64 16.85 2.50 -8.48
N GLU A 65 18.10 2.06 -8.42
CA GLU A 65 19.16 2.67 -7.61
C GLU A 65 19.46 4.11 -8.04
N ASP A 66 19.58 4.37 -9.36
CA ASP A 66 19.85 5.71 -9.90
C ASP A 66 18.71 6.67 -9.57
N ILE A 67 17.47 6.22 -9.69
CA ILE A 67 16.28 7.02 -9.35
C ILE A 67 16.28 7.34 -7.85
N VAL A 68 16.52 6.34 -6.99
CA VAL A 68 16.46 6.49 -5.52
C VAL A 68 17.57 7.41 -5.02
N THR A 69 18.79 7.24 -5.53
CA THR A 69 19.96 8.01 -5.08
C THR A 69 20.01 9.42 -5.65
N THR A 70 19.44 9.66 -6.84
CA THR A 70 19.31 11.01 -7.42
C THR A 70 18.17 11.80 -6.77
N VAL A 71 17.07 11.13 -6.42
CA VAL A 71 15.87 11.78 -5.86
C VAL A 71 15.98 11.98 -4.35
N ILE A 72 16.64 11.07 -3.64
CA ILE A 72 16.82 11.11 -2.19
C ILE A 72 18.32 11.03 -1.88
N HIS A 73 18.87 12.07 -1.29
CA HIS A 73 20.30 12.07 -0.98
C HIS A 73 20.65 11.06 0.12
N VAL A 74 21.86 10.50 0.02
CA VAL A 74 22.39 9.47 0.92
C VAL A 74 23.17 10.11 2.08
N VAL A 75 22.55 11.07 2.76
CA VAL A 75 23.15 11.77 3.92
C VAL A 75 22.16 11.76 5.08
N ASP A 76 22.63 11.36 6.26
CA ASP A 76 21.85 11.35 7.49
C ASP A 76 22.66 11.93 8.67
N ASP A 77 21.97 12.61 9.59
CA ASP A 77 22.54 13.14 10.83
C ASP A 77 21.97 12.35 12.02
N PRO A 78 22.73 11.41 12.60
CA PRO A 78 22.30 10.59 13.73
C PRO A 78 21.97 11.37 15.01
N THR A 79 22.39 12.63 15.13
CA THR A 79 22.20 13.43 16.34
C THR A 79 20.80 14.03 16.45
N LEU A 80 20.05 14.10 15.35
CA LEU A 80 18.69 14.63 15.32
C LEU A 80 17.71 13.70 16.04
N ASN A 81 16.94 14.27 16.97
CA ASN A 81 15.91 13.53 17.71
C ASN A 81 14.54 13.63 17.02
N PRO A 82 13.91 12.49 16.63
CA PRO A 82 12.55 12.46 16.10
C PRO A 82 11.47 12.65 17.18
N TRP A 83 11.75 12.30 18.43
CA TRP A 83 10.76 12.23 19.51
C TRP A 83 10.59 13.58 20.20
N THR A 84 9.69 14.40 19.69
CA THR A 84 9.34 15.71 20.25
C THR A 84 7.85 15.81 20.53
N PHE A 85 7.44 16.76 21.39
CA PHE A 85 6.02 17.06 21.58
C PHE A 85 5.33 17.45 20.27
N ARG A 86 6.02 18.24 19.42
CA ARG A 86 5.49 18.65 18.11
C ARG A 86 5.21 17.46 17.22
N MET A 87 6.10 16.46 17.19
CA MET A 87 5.90 15.25 16.41
C MET A 87 4.58 14.56 16.76
N PHE A 88 4.33 14.33 18.05
CA PHE A 88 3.09 13.70 18.50
C PHE A 88 1.86 14.57 18.27
N PHE A 89 1.96 15.88 18.55
CA PHE A 89 0.83 16.79 18.38
C PHE A 89 0.41 16.93 16.92
N ILE A 90 1.37 17.14 16.02
CA ILE A 90 1.14 17.26 14.57
C ILE A 90 0.70 15.91 14.00
N GLY A 91 1.41 14.83 14.34
CA GLY A 91 1.08 13.48 13.91
C GLY A 91 -0.35 13.10 14.28
N MET A 92 -0.72 13.12 15.58
CA MET A 92 -2.06 12.75 16.02
C MET A 92 -3.15 13.68 15.47
N GLY A 93 -2.87 14.99 15.38
CA GLY A 93 -3.81 15.96 14.82
C GLY A 93 -4.12 15.70 13.35
N LEU A 94 -3.08 15.48 12.54
CA LEU A 94 -3.24 15.16 11.12
C LEU A 94 -3.77 13.74 10.89
N SER A 95 -3.45 12.78 11.74
CA SER A 95 -4.07 11.45 11.72
C SER A 95 -5.57 11.51 11.95
N ALA A 96 -6.03 12.27 12.96
CA ALA A 96 -7.46 12.45 13.23
C ALA A 96 -8.18 13.15 12.06
N PHE A 97 -7.55 14.17 11.49
CA PHE A 97 -8.06 14.87 10.31
C PHE A 97 -8.15 13.94 9.08
N GLY A 98 -7.06 13.22 8.78
CA GLY A 98 -6.97 12.30 7.66
C GLY A 98 -7.98 11.16 7.77
N ALA A 99 -8.08 10.52 8.95
CA ALA A 99 -9.01 9.42 9.18
C ALA A 99 -10.47 9.83 8.99
N VAL A 100 -10.87 10.99 9.55
CA VAL A 100 -12.26 11.47 9.44
C VAL A 100 -12.61 11.79 7.99
N LEU A 101 -11.73 12.49 7.27
CA LEU A 101 -11.98 12.82 5.86
C LEU A 101 -12.01 11.58 4.99
N GLN A 102 -11.07 10.66 5.18
CA GLN A 102 -10.99 9.45 4.39
C GLN A 102 -12.23 8.57 4.58
N GLU A 103 -12.73 8.43 5.82
CA GLU A 103 -13.96 7.66 6.08
C GLU A 103 -15.20 8.28 5.39
N ILE A 104 -15.30 9.62 5.41
CA ILE A 104 -16.40 10.33 4.71
C ILE A 104 -16.32 10.12 3.20
N PHE A 105 -15.12 10.15 2.62
CA PHE A 105 -14.92 9.96 1.19
C PHE A 105 -15.03 8.51 0.75
N TYR A 106 -14.80 7.55 1.64
CA TYR A 106 -14.90 6.13 1.33
C TYR A 106 -16.32 5.71 0.92
N PHE A 107 -17.35 6.26 1.57
CA PHE A 107 -18.76 5.95 1.26
C PHE A 107 -19.36 6.80 0.14
N LYS A 108 -18.55 7.63 -0.55
CA LYS A 108 -18.99 8.31 -1.77
C LYS A 108 -18.98 7.33 -2.95
N PRO A 109 -19.82 7.54 -3.98
CA PRO A 109 -19.79 6.72 -5.21
C PRO A 109 -18.42 6.66 -5.88
N GLN A 110 -17.61 7.71 -5.70
CA GLN A 110 -16.20 7.73 -6.04
C GLN A 110 -15.37 8.01 -4.81
N VAL A 111 -14.48 7.06 -4.48
CA VAL A 111 -13.55 7.17 -3.37
C VAL A 111 -12.50 8.22 -3.72
N ILE A 112 -12.35 9.22 -2.85
CA ILE A 112 -11.32 10.25 -2.94
C ILE A 112 -10.29 9.99 -1.85
N TYR A 113 -9.01 10.05 -2.21
CA TYR A 113 -7.91 9.83 -1.27
C TYR A 113 -7.31 11.14 -0.76
N VAL A 114 -7.04 11.20 0.53
CA VAL A 114 -6.31 12.33 1.12
C VAL A 114 -4.84 12.25 0.67
N SER A 115 -4.36 13.31 0.01
CA SER A 115 -2.98 13.38 -0.48
C SER A 115 -1.96 13.42 0.68
N ILE A 116 -1.05 12.44 0.70
CA ILE A 116 0.04 12.40 1.69
C ILE A 116 0.99 13.58 1.50
N VAL A 117 1.23 14.03 0.26
CA VAL A 117 2.05 15.22 -0.03
C VAL A 117 1.44 16.47 0.61
N PHE A 118 0.11 16.61 0.56
CA PHE A 118 -0.58 17.69 1.25
C PHE A 118 -0.37 17.63 2.77
N LEU A 119 -0.55 16.46 3.37
CA LEU A 119 -0.30 16.26 4.81
C LEU A 119 1.16 16.58 5.18
N THR A 120 2.12 16.25 4.32
CA THR A 120 3.55 16.60 4.48
C THR A 120 3.75 18.12 4.50
N VAL A 121 3.22 18.86 3.54
CA VAL A 121 3.40 20.32 3.49
C VAL A 121 2.72 21.00 4.69
N ILE A 122 1.50 20.58 5.05
CA ILE A 122 0.81 21.13 6.22
C ILE A 122 1.54 20.82 7.52
N ALA A 123 2.06 19.60 7.69
CA ALA A 123 2.88 19.24 8.85
C ALA A 123 4.11 20.14 8.98
N TYR A 124 4.75 20.49 7.86
CA TYR A 124 5.88 21.42 7.85
C TYR A 124 5.48 22.82 8.29
N VAL A 125 4.38 23.36 7.72
CA VAL A 125 3.89 24.70 8.06
C VAL A 125 3.52 24.81 9.54
N ILE A 126 2.81 23.81 10.07
CA ILE A 126 2.47 23.76 11.50
C ILE A 126 3.73 23.59 12.35
N GLY A 127 4.66 22.73 11.94
CA GLY A 127 5.92 22.46 12.64
C GLY A 127 6.81 23.69 12.78
N GLU A 128 7.07 24.40 11.69
CA GLU A 128 7.81 25.67 11.70
C GLU A 128 7.07 26.75 12.46
N PHE A 129 5.74 26.84 12.33
CA PHE A 129 4.94 27.77 13.13
C PHE A 129 5.07 27.50 14.64
N MET A 130 4.97 26.23 15.06
CA MET A 130 5.17 25.84 16.47
C MET A 130 6.60 26.10 16.93
N ALA A 131 7.60 25.89 16.08
CA ALA A 131 9.00 26.17 16.40
C ALA A 131 9.28 27.68 16.60
N LEU A 132 8.52 28.55 15.92
CA LEU A 132 8.61 30.01 16.04
C LEU A 132 7.73 30.57 17.17
N ALA A 133 6.50 30.07 17.32
CA ALA A 133 5.51 30.61 18.24
C ALA A 133 5.70 30.12 19.69
N ILE A 134 6.15 28.88 19.89
CA ILE A 134 6.34 28.31 21.24
C ILE A 134 7.68 28.81 21.81
N PRO A 135 7.70 29.50 22.96
CA PRO A 135 8.95 30.00 23.52
C PRO A 135 9.86 28.87 24.04
N ARG A 136 11.18 29.01 23.87
CA ARG A 136 12.19 28.01 24.29
C ARG A 136 12.68 28.15 25.74
N TRP A 137 12.14 29.10 26.49
CA TRP A 137 12.60 29.41 27.85
C TRP A 137 11.77 28.67 28.89
N GLY A 138 12.41 28.33 30.02
CA GLY A 138 11.81 27.52 31.08
C GLY A 138 11.74 26.02 30.75
N ARG A 139 11.38 25.22 31.76
CA ARG A 139 11.29 23.75 31.62
C ARG A 139 10.19 23.30 30.65
N VAL A 140 9.04 23.98 30.67
CA VAL A 140 7.90 23.68 29.79
C VAL A 140 8.20 24.12 28.35
N GLY A 141 8.74 25.32 28.15
CA GLY A 141 9.11 25.81 26.82
C GLY A 141 10.14 24.92 26.13
N ARG A 142 11.14 24.42 26.88
CA ARG A 142 12.16 23.49 26.36
C ARG A 142 11.60 22.09 26.05
N PHE A 143 10.55 21.67 26.74
CA PHE A 143 9.86 20.40 26.45
C PHE A 143 8.98 20.50 25.19
N LEU A 144 8.20 21.57 25.08
CA LEU A 144 7.30 21.80 23.94
C LEU A 144 8.06 22.21 22.66
N ASN A 145 9.17 22.94 22.82
CA ASN A 145 10.05 23.40 21.74
C ASN A 145 11.52 23.11 22.09
N PRO A 146 11.99 21.86 21.86
CA PRO A 146 13.35 21.46 22.19
C PRO A 146 14.41 22.10 21.27
N GLY A 147 14.04 22.44 20.03
CA GLY A 147 14.94 23.01 19.03
C GLY A 147 14.21 23.42 17.75
N PRO A 148 14.94 23.85 16.71
CA PRO A 148 14.38 24.09 15.37
C PRO A 148 13.58 22.89 14.87
N PHE A 149 12.59 23.13 13.99
CA PHE A 149 11.85 22.04 13.38
C PHE A 149 12.78 21.20 12.49
N ASN A 150 12.89 19.91 12.78
CA ASN A 150 13.83 19.00 12.15
C ASN A 150 13.15 18.00 11.20
N GLN A 151 13.94 17.47 10.27
CA GLN A 151 13.44 16.56 9.24
C GLN A 151 12.88 15.24 9.81
N LYS A 152 13.45 14.73 10.90
CA LYS A 152 13.04 13.45 11.50
C LYS A 152 11.72 13.57 12.29
N GLU A 153 11.53 14.66 13.03
CA GLU A 153 10.24 14.92 13.69
C GLU A 153 9.13 15.20 12.67
N HIS A 154 9.47 15.81 11.52
CA HIS A 154 8.54 15.95 10.39
C HIS A 154 8.19 14.61 9.77
N ALA A 155 9.20 13.80 9.41
CA ALA A 155 9.01 12.49 8.79
C ALA A 155 8.17 11.56 9.67
N ALA A 156 8.47 11.51 10.96
CA ALA A 156 7.72 10.69 11.90
C ALA A 156 6.27 11.16 12.09
N SER A 157 6.00 12.47 12.01
CA SER A 157 4.63 13.01 12.01
C SER A 157 3.86 12.60 10.75
N VAL A 158 4.53 12.66 9.58
CA VAL A 158 3.93 12.30 8.29
C VAL A 158 3.63 10.81 8.21
N ILE A 159 4.54 9.94 8.68
CA ILE A 159 4.30 8.49 8.75
C ILE A 159 3.08 8.17 9.63
N MET A 160 2.94 8.87 10.76
CA MET A 160 1.76 8.72 11.64
C MET A 160 0.47 9.17 10.95
N ALA A 161 0.51 10.30 10.25
CA ALA A 161 -0.64 10.84 9.52
C ALA A 161 -1.03 9.95 8.33
N SER A 162 -0.06 9.46 7.55
CA SER A 162 -0.29 8.62 6.37
C SER A 162 -0.87 7.27 6.74
N ALA A 163 -0.44 6.67 7.87
CA ALA A 163 -1.00 5.43 8.38
C ALA A 163 -2.49 5.53 8.74
N ALA A 164 -2.98 6.74 9.07
CA ALA A 164 -4.37 7.00 9.42
C ALA A 164 -5.21 7.55 8.25
N ALA A 165 -4.57 7.96 7.15
CA ALA A 165 -5.23 8.59 6.00
C ALA A 165 -5.84 7.57 5.00
N VAL A 166 -6.01 6.31 5.41
CA VAL A 166 -6.60 5.23 4.61
C VAL A 166 -7.77 4.62 5.40
N SER A 167 -8.91 4.39 4.73
CA SER A 167 -10.06 3.73 5.34
C SER A 167 -9.80 2.23 5.49
N ALA A 168 -10.17 1.66 6.62
CA ALA A 168 -9.99 0.24 6.86
C ALA A 168 -11.15 -0.57 6.26
N LEU A 169 -10.87 -1.61 5.47
CA LEU A 169 -11.90 -2.51 4.90
C LEU A 169 -12.85 -3.13 5.95
N SER A 170 -12.44 -3.15 7.22
CA SER A 170 -13.31 -3.55 8.31
C SER A 170 -14.48 -2.61 8.56
N THR A 171 -14.38 -1.32 8.25
CA THR A 171 -15.51 -0.40 8.40
C THR A 171 -16.59 -0.69 7.36
N GLU A 172 -16.20 -1.05 6.13
CA GLU A 172 -17.12 -1.47 5.07
C GLU A 172 -17.94 -2.69 5.48
N ALA A 173 -17.29 -3.74 5.94
CA ALA A 173 -18.00 -4.95 6.28
C ALA A 173 -18.85 -4.80 7.56
N LEU A 174 -18.45 -3.93 8.51
CA LEU A 174 -19.32 -3.52 9.62
C LEU A 174 -20.54 -2.72 9.12
N ALA A 175 -20.38 -1.84 8.13
CA ALA A 175 -21.46 -1.08 7.53
C ALA A 175 -22.42 -2.00 6.75
N ALA A 176 -21.89 -2.94 5.97
CA ALA A 176 -22.67 -3.93 5.24
C ALA A 176 -23.46 -4.85 6.19
N GLN A 177 -22.85 -5.28 7.31
CA GLN A 177 -23.55 -6.05 8.34
C GLN A 177 -24.73 -5.25 8.91
N LYS A 178 -24.51 -3.98 9.24
CA LYS A 178 -25.55 -3.09 9.78
C LYS A 178 -26.70 -2.86 8.80
N LEU A 179 -26.38 -2.67 7.52
CA LEU A 179 -27.35 -2.30 6.48
C LEU A 179 -28.21 -3.49 6.03
N TRP A 180 -27.58 -4.65 5.81
CA TRP A 180 -28.21 -5.79 5.14
C TRP A 180 -28.60 -6.94 6.07
N TYR A 181 -27.92 -7.09 7.20
CA TYR A 181 -28.10 -8.26 8.09
C TYR A 181 -28.69 -7.89 9.45
N GLY A 182 -28.89 -6.61 9.75
CA GLY A 182 -29.50 -6.17 11.00
C GLY A 182 -28.61 -6.40 12.23
N GLY A 183 -28.41 -5.33 13.00
CA GLY A 183 -27.56 -5.35 14.19
C GLY A 183 -26.19 -4.73 13.95
N TYR A 184 -25.73 -3.96 14.93
CA TYR A 184 -24.36 -3.46 14.99
C TYR A 184 -23.68 -4.27 16.09
N PRO A 185 -22.50 -4.89 15.86
CA PRO A 185 -21.72 -5.40 16.98
C PRO A 185 -21.50 -4.26 17.98
N SER A 186 -21.27 -4.58 19.25
CA SER A 186 -21.00 -3.53 20.24
C SER A 186 -19.94 -2.55 19.69
N GLN A 187 -20.13 -1.24 19.88
CA GLN A 187 -19.21 -0.23 19.29
C GLN A 187 -17.74 -0.52 19.65
N ALA A 188 -17.51 -1.04 20.86
CA ALA A 188 -16.21 -1.51 21.30
C ALA A 188 -15.67 -2.68 20.44
N ALA A 189 -16.49 -3.70 20.15
CA ALA A 189 -16.09 -4.81 19.28
C ALA A 189 -15.76 -4.33 17.86
N GLY A 190 -16.49 -3.35 17.32
CA GLY A 190 -16.16 -2.73 16.02
C GLY A 190 -14.78 -2.07 16.04
N VAL A 191 -14.48 -1.26 17.07
CA VAL A 191 -13.16 -0.63 17.22
C VAL A 191 -12.04 -1.66 17.37
N PHE A 192 -12.23 -2.68 18.21
CA PHE A 192 -11.22 -3.72 18.41
C PHE A 192 -11.01 -4.58 17.16
N LEU A 193 -12.07 -4.86 16.40
CA LEU A 193 -11.98 -5.56 15.12
C LEU A 193 -11.21 -4.75 14.09
N THR A 194 -11.53 -3.47 13.95
CA THR A 194 -10.80 -2.57 13.04
C THR A 194 -9.34 -2.44 13.44
N LEU A 195 -9.05 -2.20 14.71
CA LEU A 195 -7.68 -2.12 15.21
C LEU A 195 -6.91 -3.43 14.95
N ALA A 196 -7.53 -4.57 15.25
CA ALA A 196 -6.90 -5.87 15.04
C ALA A 196 -6.62 -6.14 13.55
N SER A 197 -7.55 -5.83 12.64
CA SER A 197 -7.36 -5.99 11.20
C SER A 197 -6.11 -5.26 10.69
N GLN A 198 -5.92 -4.01 11.09
CA GLN A 198 -4.77 -3.21 10.65
C GLN A 198 -3.45 -3.68 11.27
N LEU A 199 -3.46 -4.00 12.57
CA LEU A 199 -2.27 -4.45 13.28
C LEU A 199 -1.78 -5.84 12.83
N ILE A 200 -2.68 -6.71 12.35
CA ILE A 200 -2.29 -7.97 11.70
C ILE A 200 -1.40 -7.68 10.48
N GLY A 201 -1.85 -6.79 9.60
CA GLY A 201 -1.10 -6.38 8.41
C GLY A 201 0.27 -5.79 8.76
N TYR A 202 0.32 -4.83 9.70
CA TYR A 202 1.59 -4.25 10.14
C TYR A 202 2.52 -5.26 10.82
N GLY A 203 1.98 -6.20 11.59
CA GLY A 203 2.76 -7.24 12.25
C GLY A 203 3.41 -8.19 11.24
N ILE A 204 2.67 -8.66 10.24
CA ILE A 204 3.21 -9.53 9.20
C ILE A 204 4.20 -8.78 8.30
N ALA A 205 3.85 -7.57 7.84
CA ALA A 205 4.72 -6.76 7.00
C ALA A 205 6.06 -6.44 7.69
N GLY A 206 6.02 -6.12 8.99
CA GLY A 206 7.22 -5.84 9.78
C GLY A 206 8.14 -7.05 9.97
N MET A 207 7.57 -8.26 10.09
CA MET A 207 8.34 -9.51 10.08
C MET A 207 8.92 -9.85 8.69
N MET A 208 8.33 -9.32 7.61
CA MET A 208 8.76 -9.55 6.22
C MET A 208 9.63 -8.40 5.64
N ARG A 209 10.03 -7.42 6.46
CA ARG A 209 10.82 -6.25 6.00
C ARG A 209 12.11 -6.62 5.28
N ASN A 210 12.75 -7.73 5.66
CA ASN A 210 14.02 -8.17 5.05
C ASN A 210 13.89 -8.45 3.56
N THR A 211 12.67 -8.77 3.12
CA THR A 211 12.37 -9.12 1.73
C THR A 211 11.69 -7.98 1.01
N LEU A 212 10.79 -7.28 1.70
CA LEU A 212 9.96 -6.25 1.08
C LEU A 212 10.63 -4.88 1.06
N LEU A 213 11.60 -4.61 1.94
CA LEU A 213 12.17 -3.25 2.09
C LEU A 213 13.68 -3.15 1.82
N TRP A 214 14.48 -4.17 2.18
CA TRP A 214 15.95 -4.05 2.07
C TRP A 214 16.53 -4.11 0.66
N PRO A 215 15.98 -4.89 -0.29
CA PRO A 215 16.54 -4.97 -1.64
C PRO A 215 16.36 -3.67 -2.43
N THR A 216 17.40 -3.24 -3.17
CA THR A 216 17.40 -1.98 -3.96
C THR A 216 16.30 -1.92 -5.03
N LYS A 217 15.80 -3.08 -5.49
CA LYS A 217 14.70 -3.17 -6.46
C LYS A 217 13.34 -2.73 -5.89
N MET A 218 13.19 -2.67 -4.57
CA MET A 218 11.95 -2.33 -3.88
C MET A 218 11.80 -0.80 -3.74
N LEU A 219 11.48 -0.14 -4.84
CA LEU A 219 11.46 1.32 -4.98
C LEU A 219 10.34 2.03 -4.18
N TYR A 220 9.16 1.41 -4.11
CA TYR A 220 7.90 2.03 -3.67
C TYR A 220 7.65 3.41 -4.33
N PRO A 221 7.34 3.45 -5.64
CA PRO A 221 7.20 4.70 -6.40
C PRO A 221 6.25 5.74 -5.75
N ALA A 222 5.20 5.28 -5.07
CA ALA A 222 4.22 6.13 -4.38
C ALA A 222 4.83 6.99 -3.26
N ASN A 223 5.96 6.57 -2.69
CA ASN A 223 6.64 7.28 -1.60
C ASN A 223 7.60 8.36 -2.11
N LEU A 224 8.03 8.31 -3.37
CA LEU A 224 9.00 9.26 -3.94
C LEU A 224 8.55 10.73 -3.82
N PRO A 225 7.30 11.11 -4.15
CA PRO A 225 6.89 12.51 -4.01
C PRO A 225 6.96 13.00 -2.55
N VAL A 226 6.66 12.13 -1.59
CA VAL A 226 6.66 12.48 -0.16
C VAL A 226 8.09 12.66 0.35
N THR A 227 9.00 11.76 -0.01
CA THR A 227 10.41 11.84 0.40
C THR A 227 11.10 13.05 -0.23
N THR A 228 10.89 13.32 -1.51
CA THR A 228 11.42 14.52 -2.19
C THR A 228 10.93 15.81 -1.55
N VAL A 229 9.62 15.90 -1.24
CA VAL A 229 9.07 17.10 -0.59
C VAL A 229 9.67 17.29 0.81
N LEU A 230 9.82 16.21 1.57
CA LEU A 230 10.35 16.25 2.92
C LEU A 230 11.82 16.72 2.95
N GLU A 231 12.64 16.24 2.01
CA GLU A 231 14.02 16.67 1.85
C GLU A 231 14.11 18.13 1.37
N THR A 232 13.41 18.46 0.29
CA THR A 232 13.47 19.81 -0.28
C THR A 232 13.08 20.87 0.73
N LEU A 233 12.06 20.63 1.58
CA LEU A 233 11.60 21.56 2.61
C LEU A 233 12.61 21.84 3.74
N HIS A 234 13.52 20.91 4.03
CA HIS A 234 14.47 21.05 5.15
C HIS A 234 15.86 21.54 4.74
N ARG A 235 16.29 21.31 3.49
CA ARG A 235 17.65 21.60 3.05
C ARG A 235 17.86 23.07 2.66
N ASP A 236 17.10 23.59 1.69
CA ASP A 236 17.29 24.94 1.15
C ASP A 236 16.16 25.90 1.56
N LYS A 237 16.26 26.45 2.78
CA LYS A 237 15.24 27.37 3.33
C LYS A 237 15.07 28.64 2.50
N GLU A 238 16.07 29.08 1.72
CA GLU A 238 15.95 30.27 0.89
C GLU A 238 15.20 29.99 -0.41
N SER A 239 15.58 28.93 -1.14
CA SER A 239 14.85 28.50 -2.34
C SER A 239 13.43 28.05 -2.01
N ASN A 240 13.21 27.51 -0.81
CA ASN A 240 11.89 27.10 -0.34
C ASN A 240 10.92 28.26 -0.17
N LYS A 241 11.36 29.50 0.09
CA LYS A 241 10.44 30.64 0.17
C LYS A 241 9.72 30.86 -1.16
N LYS A 242 10.44 30.73 -2.29
CA LYS A 242 9.84 30.85 -3.63
C LYS A 242 8.92 29.67 -3.91
N ARG A 243 9.36 28.43 -3.63
CA ARG A 243 8.55 27.22 -3.80
C ARG A 243 7.27 27.25 -2.97
N MET A 244 7.35 27.67 -1.71
CA MET A 244 6.20 27.81 -0.81
C MET A 244 5.22 28.90 -1.29
N LYS A 245 5.73 30.01 -1.84
CA LYS A 245 4.86 31.03 -2.45
C LYS A 245 4.09 30.46 -3.65
N VAL A 246 4.76 29.72 -4.52
CA VAL A 246 4.10 29.04 -5.66
C VAL A 246 3.11 27.99 -5.16
N PHE A 247 3.46 27.20 -4.14
CA PHE A 247 2.57 26.24 -3.51
C PHE A 247 1.28 26.90 -3.03
N TRP A 248 1.34 28.00 -2.28
CA TRP A 248 0.13 28.67 -1.81
C TRP A 248 -0.70 29.29 -2.94
N ILE A 249 -0.05 29.83 -3.98
CA ILE A 249 -0.77 30.32 -5.16
C ILE A 249 -1.54 29.17 -5.83
N LEU A 250 -0.86 28.04 -6.08
CA LEU A 250 -1.47 26.86 -6.69
C LEU A 250 -2.52 26.24 -5.78
N PHE A 251 -2.29 26.19 -4.47
CA PHE A 251 -3.25 25.69 -3.48
C PHE A 251 -4.55 26.46 -3.53
N PHE A 252 -4.51 27.80 -3.46
CA PHE A 252 -5.73 28.61 -3.53
C PHE A 252 -6.34 28.62 -4.94
N ALA A 253 -5.53 28.57 -6.00
CA ALA A 253 -6.02 28.47 -7.37
C ALA A 253 -6.77 27.15 -7.59
N LEU A 254 -6.20 26.02 -7.14
CA LEU A 254 -6.83 24.70 -7.22
C LEU A 254 -8.04 24.60 -6.28
N LEU A 255 -7.96 25.15 -5.06
CA LEU A 255 -9.12 25.22 -4.16
C LEU A 255 -10.33 25.92 -4.81
N ILE A 256 -10.08 27.02 -5.54
CA ILE A 256 -11.14 27.73 -6.27
C ILE A 256 -11.53 26.94 -7.52
N TRP A 257 -10.57 26.32 -8.22
CA TRP A 257 -10.82 25.52 -9.41
C TRP A 257 -11.73 24.34 -9.09
N GLU A 258 -11.48 23.58 -8.03
CA GLU A 258 -12.25 22.38 -7.66
C GLU A 258 -13.73 22.69 -7.38
N LEU A 259 -14.08 23.92 -6.95
CA LEU A 259 -15.49 24.33 -6.85
C LEU A 259 -16.21 24.33 -8.20
N LEU A 260 -15.47 24.50 -9.29
CA LEU A 260 -16.00 24.56 -10.64
C LEU A 260 -16.47 23.18 -11.14
N PRO A 261 -15.62 22.13 -11.27
CA PRO A 261 -16.08 20.81 -11.67
C PRO A 261 -16.96 20.16 -10.60
N GLU A 262 -16.74 20.38 -9.30
CA GLU A 262 -17.54 19.66 -8.30
C GLU A 262 -18.96 20.23 -8.11
N TYR A 263 -19.17 21.55 -8.27
CA TYR A 263 -20.44 22.19 -7.90
C TYR A 263 -21.03 23.11 -8.97
N ILE A 264 -20.23 24.00 -9.56
CA ILE A 264 -20.76 25.05 -10.45
C ILE A 264 -21.06 24.49 -11.84
N PHE A 265 -20.19 23.63 -12.37
CA PHE A 265 -20.31 23.04 -13.69
C PHE A 265 -19.80 21.58 -13.74
N PRO A 266 -20.59 20.63 -13.21
CA PRO A 266 -20.24 19.21 -13.16
C PRO A 266 -19.91 18.52 -14.48
N LEU A 267 -20.29 19.12 -15.61
CA LEU A 267 -19.90 18.60 -16.92
C LEU A 267 -18.37 18.51 -17.11
N LEU A 268 -17.60 19.37 -16.42
CA LEU A 268 -16.14 19.37 -16.50
C LEU A 268 -15.49 18.11 -15.92
N ILE A 269 -16.21 17.35 -15.11
CA ILE A 269 -15.75 16.06 -14.58
C ILE A 269 -15.46 15.09 -15.73
N GLY A 270 -16.31 15.09 -16.77
CA GLY A 270 -16.17 14.20 -17.93
C GLY A 270 -16.87 14.76 -19.17
N VAL A 271 -16.11 15.41 -20.04
CA VAL A 271 -16.57 15.93 -21.33
C VAL A 271 -16.29 14.92 -22.43
N SER A 272 -17.35 14.25 -22.90
CA SER A 272 -17.30 13.38 -24.06
C SER A 272 -17.90 14.08 -25.28
N ILE A 273 -17.04 14.43 -26.25
CA ILE A 273 -17.46 15.08 -27.51
C ILE A 273 -18.43 14.18 -28.29
N PHE A 274 -18.22 12.86 -28.23
CA PHE A 274 -19.04 11.88 -28.94
C PHE A 274 -20.43 11.72 -28.32
N CYS A 275 -20.54 11.71 -26.99
CA CYS A 275 -21.85 11.69 -26.34
C CYS A 275 -22.64 13.00 -26.56
N LEU A 276 -21.95 14.13 -26.71
CA LEU A 276 -22.60 15.40 -27.09
C LEU A 276 -23.07 15.41 -28.55
N ALA A 277 -22.41 14.64 -29.43
CA ALA A 277 -22.79 14.54 -30.83
C ALA A 277 -24.04 13.66 -31.05
N ASP A 278 -24.19 12.57 -30.29
CA ASP A 278 -25.38 11.70 -30.33
C ASP A 278 -25.72 11.17 -28.92
N GLN A 279 -26.81 11.71 -28.35
CA GLN A 279 -27.33 11.36 -27.02
C GLN A 279 -28.43 10.28 -27.08
N HIS A 280 -28.88 9.87 -28.26
CA HIS A 280 -30.02 8.96 -28.41
C HIS A 280 -29.58 7.50 -28.62
N SER A 281 -28.31 7.27 -28.93
CA SER A 281 -27.75 5.94 -29.11
C SER A 281 -27.16 5.39 -27.81
N LEU A 282 -27.72 4.27 -27.34
CA LEU A 282 -27.16 3.50 -26.22
C LEU A 282 -25.75 2.98 -26.52
N VAL A 283 -25.43 2.72 -27.79
CA VAL A 283 -24.07 2.28 -28.19
C VAL A 283 -23.05 3.40 -28.00
N PHE A 284 -23.41 4.63 -28.36
CA PHE A 284 -22.56 5.79 -28.11
C PHE A 284 -22.38 6.03 -26.62
N THR A 285 -23.46 5.91 -25.85
CA THR A 285 -23.43 6.10 -24.39
C THR A 285 -22.58 5.02 -23.70
N ASN A 286 -22.74 3.75 -24.05
CA ASN A 286 -21.97 2.66 -23.42
C ASN A 286 -20.46 2.76 -23.72
N LEU A 287 -20.08 3.20 -24.93
CA LEU A 287 -18.67 3.30 -25.32
C LEU A 287 -17.99 4.60 -24.85
N PHE A 288 -18.63 5.74 -25.11
CA PHE A 288 -18.03 7.07 -24.90
C PHE A 288 -18.53 7.75 -23.62
N GLY A 289 -19.64 7.28 -23.05
CA GLY A 289 -20.18 7.76 -21.78
C GLY A 289 -19.41 7.16 -20.62
N GLY A 290 -19.28 7.89 -19.53
CA GLY A 290 -18.47 7.51 -18.37
C GLY A 290 -18.20 8.65 -17.40
N ALA A 291 -18.99 9.73 -17.49
CA ALA A 291 -18.89 10.86 -16.57
C ALA A 291 -19.55 10.51 -15.24
N ASN A 292 -20.65 9.74 -15.25
CA ASN A 292 -21.20 9.12 -14.04
C ASN A 292 -20.90 7.62 -13.99
N GLY A 293 -20.93 7.08 -12.76
CA GLY A 293 -20.82 5.65 -12.53
C GLY A 293 -21.92 4.86 -13.24
N ASN A 294 -21.57 3.66 -13.71
CA ASN A 294 -22.48 2.72 -14.38
C ASN A 294 -23.10 3.18 -15.72
N GLU A 295 -22.64 4.28 -16.33
CA GLU A 295 -23.13 4.72 -17.64
C GLU A 295 -22.40 4.07 -18.82
N GLY A 296 -21.07 4.00 -18.77
CA GLY A 296 -20.25 3.49 -19.85
C GLY A 296 -18.76 3.43 -19.52
N VAL A 297 -17.93 3.12 -20.51
CA VAL A 297 -16.47 2.91 -20.34
C VAL A 297 -15.61 4.16 -20.60
N GLY A 298 -16.21 5.30 -20.96
CA GLY A 298 -15.55 6.60 -21.02
C GLY A 298 -14.46 6.74 -22.11
N PHE A 299 -14.53 5.97 -23.20
CA PHE A 299 -13.52 6.02 -24.25
C PHE A 299 -13.40 7.44 -24.83
N LEU A 300 -12.18 7.99 -24.90
CA LEU A 300 -11.90 9.35 -25.38
C LEU A 300 -12.66 10.47 -24.62
N SER A 301 -13.11 10.22 -23.39
CA SER A 301 -13.64 11.26 -22.51
C SER A 301 -12.51 12.10 -21.94
N LEU A 302 -12.72 13.41 -21.85
CA LEU A 302 -11.77 14.35 -21.26
C LEU A 302 -12.26 14.75 -19.86
N SER A 303 -11.41 14.58 -18.85
CA SER A 303 -11.68 15.05 -17.49
C SER A 303 -10.85 16.29 -17.19
N PHE A 304 -11.45 17.28 -16.52
CA PHE A 304 -10.78 18.47 -16.00
C PHE A 304 -10.73 18.50 -14.46
N ASP A 305 -11.09 17.38 -13.83
CA ASP A 305 -11.08 17.17 -12.39
C ASP A 305 -9.88 16.28 -12.02
N TRP A 306 -9.00 16.79 -11.15
CA TRP A 306 -7.80 16.07 -10.77
C TRP A 306 -8.11 14.82 -9.92
N ASN A 307 -9.19 14.82 -9.14
CA ASN A 307 -9.62 13.67 -8.35
C ASN A 307 -10.07 12.51 -9.25
N TYR A 308 -10.63 12.80 -10.43
CA TYR A 308 -10.95 11.78 -11.44
C TYR A 308 -9.69 11.30 -12.19
N ILE A 309 -8.79 12.20 -12.56
CA ILE A 309 -7.54 11.86 -13.27
C ILE A 309 -6.61 11.01 -12.40
N ALA A 310 -6.44 11.38 -11.13
CA ALA A 310 -5.51 10.73 -10.19
C ALA A 310 -6.20 9.69 -9.28
N GLY A 311 -7.49 9.42 -9.48
CA GLY A 311 -8.31 8.55 -8.60
C GLY A 311 -7.82 7.10 -8.52
N PHE A 312 -7.11 6.60 -9.54
CA PHE A 312 -6.54 5.25 -9.60
C PHE A 312 -5.01 5.23 -9.52
N GLY A 313 -4.43 6.22 -8.84
CA GLY A 313 -2.98 6.41 -8.73
C GLY A 313 -2.51 7.56 -9.62
N SER A 314 -1.69 8.45 -9.06
CA SER A 314 -1.27 9.63 -9.80
C SER A 314 -0.29 9.25 -10.93
N PRO A 315 -0.55 9.66 -12.17
CA PRO A 315 0.31 9.34 -13.31
C PRO A 315 1.69 10.00 -13.23
N LEU A 316 1.90 10.93 -12.31
CA LEU A 316 3.16 11.68 -12.17
C LEU A 316 4.31 10.87 -11.57
N TRP A 317 4.02 9.83 -10.80
CA TRP A 317 5.05 9.03 -10.11
C TRP A 317 5.06 7.55 -10.51
N LEU A 318 4.05 7.10 -11.25
CA LEU A 318 4.02 5.73 -11.76
C LEU A 318 5.08 5.55 -12.86
N PRO A 319 5.85 4.45 -12.84
CA PRO A 319 6.78 4.14 -13.93
C PRO A 319 6.08 4.09 -15.28
N LEU A 320 6.77 4.55 -16.33
CA LEU A 320 6.22 4.59 -17.69
C LEU A 320 5.75 3.21 -18.18
N GLN A 321 6.49 2.15 -17.81
CA GLN A 321 6.13 0.78 -18.14
C GLN A 321 4.77 0.39 -17.53
N THR A 322 4.54 0.73 -16.25
CA THR A 322 3.27 0.51 -15.57
C THR A 322 2.15 1.29 -16.24
N LEU A 323 2.37 2.58 -16.54
CA LEU A 323 1.39 3.43 -17.21
C LEU A 323 0.96 2.90 -18.58
N VAL A 324 1.93 2.52 -19.42
CA VAL A 324 1.66 1.98 -20.75
C VAL A 324 0.94 0.64 -20.66
N ASN A 325 1.35 -0.25 -19.75
CA ASN A 325 0.70 -1.54 -19.56
C ASN A 325 -0.75 -1.37 -19.05
N SER A 326 -0.97 -0.49 -18.07
CA SER A 326 -2.31 -0.15 -17.59
C SER A 326 -3.18 0.45 -18.70
N PHE A 327 -2.63 1.33 -19.54
CA PHE A 327 -3.35 1.89 -20.68
C PHE A 327 -3.76 0.80 -21.70
N LEU A 328 -2.83 -0.09 -22.09
CA LEU A 328 -3.14 -1.21 -22.97
C LEU A 328 -4.17 -2.17 -22.36
N GLY A 329 -4.07 -2.43 -21.06
CA GLY A 329 -5.05 -3.21 -20.31
C GLY A 329 -6.44 -2.58 -20.33
N THR A 330 -6.55 -1.27 -20.15
CA THR A 330 -7.82 -0.53 -20.25
C THR A 330 -8.41 -0.61 -21.65
N LEU A 331 -7.60 -0.45 -22.72
CA LEU A 331 -8.08 -0.60 -24.10
C LEU A 331 -8.60 -2.02 -24.38
N LEU A 332 -7.90 -3.05 -23.90
CA LEU A 332 -8.36 -4.43 -24.00
C LEU A 332 -9.68 -4.63 -23.24
N CYS A 333 -9.81 -4.06 -22.05
CA CYS A 333 -11.01 -4.14 -21.23
C CYS A 333 -12.22 -3.51 -21.93
N ILE A 334 -12.04 -2.34 -22.57
CA ILE A 334 -13.09 -1.70 -23.38
C ILE A 334 -13.57 -2.62 -24.50
N CYS A 335 -12.63 -3.22 -25.25
CA CYS A 335 -12.96 -4.16 -26.32
C CYS A 335 -13.71 -5.40 -25.79
N LEU A 336 -13.28 -5.95 -24.65
CA LEU A 336 -13.91 -7.11 -24.03
C LEU A 336 -15.33 -6.80 -23.54
N PHE A 337 -15.54 -5.68 -22.83
CA PHE A 337 -16.85 -5.29 -22.31
C PHE A 337 -17.86 -5.08 -23.44
N MET A 338 -17.45 -4.35 -24.49
CA MET A 338 -18.30 -4.13 -25.67
C MET A 338 -18.57 -5.45 -26.40
N GLY A 339 -17.55 -6.29 -26.61
CA GLY A 339 -17.68 -7.55 -27.33
C GLY A 339 -18.60 -8.55 -26.63
N VAL A 340 -18.49 -8.69 -25.30
CA VAL A 340 -19.31 -9.60 -24.50
C VAL A 340 -20.76 -9.12 -24.44
N TYR A 341 -20.98 -7.81 -24.22
CA TYR A 341 -22.33 -7.25 -24.11
C TYR A 341 -23.09 -7.30 -25.44
N TYR A 342 -22.50 -6.79 -26.52
CA TYR A 342 -23.15 -6.80 -27.83
C TYR A 342 -23.14 -8.17 -28.51
N GLY A 343 -22.23 -9.06 -28.12
CA GLY A 343 -22.27 -10.49 -28.46
C GLY A 343 -23.35 -11.28 -27.71
N ASN A 344 -24.10 -10.63 -26.80
CA ASN A 344 -25.12 -11.23 -25.94
C ASN A 344 -24.67 -12.50 -25.21
N ILE A 345 -23.40 -12.55 -24.83
CA ILE A 345 -22.83 -13.67 -24.07
C ILE A 345 -23.43 -13.61 -22.65
N TRP A 346 -23.88 -14.75 -22.12
CA TRP A 346 -24.57 -14.82 -20.82
C TRP A 346 -25.86 -13.99 -20.70
N ARG A 347 -26.60 -13.80 -21.82
CA ARG A 347 -27.80 -12.95 -21.85
C ARG A 347 -27.49 -11.50 -21.44
N ALA A 348 -26.31 -10.98 -21.78
CA ALA A 348 -25.85 -9.66 -21.36
C ALA A 348 -26.85 -8.52 -21.64
N GLN A 349 -27.60 -8.58 -22.74
CA GLN A 349 -28.55 -7.53 -23.13
C GLN A 349 -29.84 -7.51 -22.30
N ASP A 350 -30.10 -8.55 -21.49
CA ASP A 350 -31.23 -8.60 -20.57
C ASP A 350 -30.96 -7.77 -19.28
N PHE A 351 -29.72 -7.34 -19.08
CA PHE A 351 -29.25 -6.60 -17.90
C PHE A 351 -28.61 -5.27 -18.29
N PRO A 352 -28.43 -4.32 -17.34
CA PRO A 352 -27.70 -3.08 -17.60
C PRO A 352 -26.27 -3.33 -18.07
N PHE A 353 -25.73 -2.41 -18.87
CA PHE A 353 -24.36 -2.51 -19.40
C PHE A 353 -23.30 -2.59 -18.29
N LEU A 354 -23.42 -1.75 -17.27
CA LEU A 354 -22.58 -1.76 -16.06
C LEU A 354 -23.48 -1.70 -14.83
N SER A 355 -23.29 -2.64 -13.91
CA SER A 355 -23.92 -2.61 -12.58
C SER A 355 -23.22 -3.59 -11.64
N GLN A 356 -23.17 -3.22 -10.37
CA GLN A 356 -22.73 -4.08 -9.25
C GLN A 356 -23.90 -4.81 -8.57
N GLU A 357 -25.14 -4.49 -8.95
CA GLU A 357 -26.35 -5.11 -8.41
C GLU A 357 -26.55 -6.53 -8.95
N LEU A 358 -27.25 -7.34 -8.15
CA LEU A 358 -27.68 -8.69 -8.49
C LEU A 358 -29.08 -8.63 -9.13
N PHE A 359 -29.35 -9.47 -10.13
CA PHE A 359 -30.62 -9.48 -10.87
C PHE A 359 -31.31 -10.84 -10.85
N LEU A 360 -32.64 -10.84 -10.96
CA LEU A 360 -33.46 -12.06 -11.10
C LEU A 360 -33.52 -12.54 -12.55
N ASN A 361 -33.82 -13.83 -12.75
CA ASN A 361 -33.91 -14.49 -14.07
C ASN A 361 -34.94 -13.87 -15.01
N ASP A 362 -36.00 -13.31 -14.42
CA ASP A 362 -37.13 -12.70 -15.10
C ASP A 362 -36.82 -11.30 -15.63
N SER A 363 -35.61 -10.78 -15.34
CA SER A 363 -35.14 -9.51 -15.90
C SER A 363 -35.05 -9.58 -17.43
N ASN A 364 -35.36 -8.45 -18.06
CA ASN A 364 -35.32 -8.28 -19.50
C ASN A 364 -34.78 -6.87 -19.82
N SER A 365 -34.41 -6.65 -21.08
CA SER A 365 -33.88 -5.38 -21.62
C SER A 365 -34.66 -4.10 -21.28
N THR A 366 -35.92 -4.21 -20.85
CA THR A 366 -36.80 -3.07 -20.52
C THR A 366 -37.12 -2.95 -19.03
N TYR A 367 -36.97 -4.03 -18.27
CA TYR A 367 -37.28 -4.08 -16.84
C TYR A 367 -36.24 -4.95 -16.13
N TYR A 368 -35.46 -4.32 -15.26
CA TYR A 368 -34.43 -4.97 -14.48
C TYR A 368 -34.97 -5.24 -13.08
N ASP A 369 -35.14 -6.51 -12.72
CA ASP A 369 -35.63 -6.88 -11.41
C ASP A 369 -34.45 -7.19 -10.48
N THR A 370 -34.31 -6.38 -9.43
CA THR A 370 -33.16 -6.43 -8.52
C THR A 370 -33.36 -7.56 -7.51
N PHE A 371 -32.33 -8.37 -7.34
CA PHE A 371 -32.37 -9.53 -6.45
C PHE A 371 -32.33 -9.08 -4.99
N ASN A 372 -33.39 -9.37 -4.25
CA ASN A 372 -33.41 -9.13 -2.82
C ASN A 372 -32.73 -10.29 -2.07
N THR A 373 -31.54 -10.04 -1.53
CA THR A 373 -30.75 -11.03 -0.79
C THR A 373 -31.46 -11.58 0.45
N SER A 374 -32.38 -10.84 1.08
CA SER A 374 -33.12 -11.33 2.25
C SER A 374 -34.14 -12.43 1.92
N SER A 375 -34.48 -12.62 0.64
CA SER A 375 -35.48 -13.62 0.20
C SER A 375 -34.98 -15.07 0.27
N ILE A 376 -33.66 -15.27 0.32
CA ILE A 376 -33.01 -16.59 0.32
C ILE A 376 -32.32 -16.91 1.66
N LEU A 377 -32.42 -16.04 2.66
CA LEU A 377 -31.77 -16.20 3.96
C LEU A 377 -32.75 -16.77 4.99
N ASN A 378 -32.25 -17.71 5.79
CA ASN A 378 -32.92 -18.16 7.01
C ASN A 378 -32.81 -17.10 8.13
N ASP A 379 -33.56 -17.27 9.22
CA ASP A 379 -33.50 -16.41 10.41
C ASP A 379 -32.11 -16.37 11.08
N ASP A 380 -31.24 -17.35 10.79
CA ASP A 380 -29.84 -17.42 11.23
C ASP A 380 -28.84 -16.85 10.21
N PHE A 381 -29.34 -16.17 9.17
CA PHE A 381 -28.56 -15.61 8.04
C PHE A 381 -27.77 -16.63 7.24
N THR A 382 -28.13 -17.92 7.29
CA THR A 382 -27.62 -18.93 6.36
C THR A 382 -28.46 -18.97 5.08
N VAL A 383 -27.86 -19.40 3.97
CA VAL A 383 -28.60 -19.59 2.71
C VAL A 383 -29.54 -20.79 2.84
N ASN A 384 -30.81 -20.60 2.52
CA ASN A 384 -31.79 -21.67 2.44
C ASN A 384 -31.88 -22.21 1.02
N ASP A 385 -31.38 -23.42 0.80
CA ASP A 385 -31.37 -24.06 -0.52
C ASP A 385 -32.80 -24.24 -1.10
N GLN A 386 -33.82 -24.44 -0.26
CA GLN A 386 -35.20 -24.60 -0.74
C GLN A 386 -35.81 -23.28 -1.22
N LEU A 387 -35.49 -22.16 -0.55
CA LEU A 387 -35.91 -20.83 -1.01
C LEU A 387 -35.09 -20.40 -2.23
N LEU A 388 -33.81 -20.76 -2.29
CA LEU A 388 -32.96 -20.52 -3.45
C LEU A 388 -33.46 -21.27 -4.68
N ASP A 389 -33.91 -22.53 -4.53
CA ASP A 389 -34.51 -23.30 -5.62
C ASP A 389 -35.84 -22.69 -6.12
N GLN A 390 -36.59 -22.01 -5.24
CA GLN A 390 -37.86 -21.34 -5.59
C GLN A 390 -37.64 -19.99 -6.28
N VAL A 391 -36.68 -19.19 -5.79
CA VAL A 391 -36.39 -17.84 -6.32
C VAL A 391 -35.45 -17.90 -7.53
N GLY A 392 -34.57 -18.89 -7.58
CA GLY A 392 -33.53 -19.04 -8.59
C GLY A 392 -32.21 -18.36 -8.19
N VAL A 393 -31.13 -18.75 -8.88
CA VAL A 393 -29.80 -18.15 -8.70
C VAL A 393 -29.75 -16.74 -9.28
N PRO A 394 -29.12 -15.76 -8.60
CA PRO A 394 -29.02 -14.40 -9.12
C PRO A 394 -28.09 -14.34 -10.33
N TYR A 395 -28.43 -13.45 -11.26
CA TYR A 395 -27.60 -13.09 -12.40
C TYR A 395 -26.77 -11.85 -12.11
N LEU A 396 -25.60 -11.81 -12.73
CA LEU A 396 -24.66 -10.69 -12.71
C LEU A 396 -24.60 -10.08 -14.11
N THR A 397 -24.32 -8.78 -14.18
CA THR A 397 -24.04 -8.13 -15.47
C THR A 397 -22.82 -8.77 -16.12
N ALA A 398 -22.84 -8.88 -17.44
CA ALA A 398 -21.76 -9.55 -18.17
C ALA A 398 -20.41 -8.84 -18.00
N THR A 399 -20.41 -7.50 -17.88
CA THR A 399 -19.23 -6.70 -17.57
C THR A 399 -18.67 -7.00 -16.18
N TYR A 400 -19.53 -7.18 -15.18
CA TYR A 400 -19.10 -7.60 -13.84
C TYR A 400 -18.54 -9.03 -13.83
N ILE A 401 -19.13 -9.96 -14.60
CA ILE A 401 -18.56 -11.31 -14.80
C ILE A 401 -17.16 -11.22 -15.43
N VAL A 402 -16.97 -10.41 -16.46
CA VAL A 402 -15.65 -10.21 -17.10
C VAL A 402 -14.66 -9.60 -16.11
N TYR A 403 -15.08 -8.64 -15.29
CA TYR A 403 -14.26 -8.10 -14.19
C TYR A 403 -13.81 -9.23 -13.24
N LEU A 404 -14.73 -10.07 -12.75
CA LEU A 404 -14.38 -11.18 -11.86
C LEU A 404 -13.42 -12.18 -12.52
N ILE A 405 -13.62 -12.51 -13.80
CA ILE A 405 -12.73 -13.41 -14.54
C ILE A 405 -11.35 -12.80 -14.70
N THR A 406 -11.26 -11.55 -15.16
CA THR A 406 -9.99 -10.88 -15.41
C THR A 406 -9.22 -10.60 -14.11
N SER A 407 -9.91 -10.32 -13.00
CA SER A 407 -9.30 -10.27 -11.66
C SER A 407 -8.71 -11.62 -11.27
N ASN A 408 -9.46 -12.72 -11.39
CA ASN A 408 -8.92 -14.06 -11.08
C ASN A 408 -7.72 -14.44 -11.96
N MET A 409 -7.77 -14.08 -13.25
CA MET A 409 -6.63 -14.24 -14.17
C MET A 409 -5.43 -13.40 -13.72
N GLY A 410 -5.63 -12.12 -13.39
CA GLY A 410 -4.57 -11.22 -12.93
C GLY A 410 -3.85 -11.72 -11.66
N PHE A 411 -4.59 -12.33 -10.74
CA PHE A 411 -4.00 -12.94 -9.54
C PHE A 411 -3.07 -14.09 -9.87
N THR A 412 -3.53 -15.05 -10.68
CA THR A 412 -2.67 -16.16 -11.11
C THR A 412 -1.49 -15.69 -11.96
N ALA A 413 -1.71 -14.70 -12.83
CA ALA A 413 -0.67 -14.08 -13.63
C ALA A 413 0.40 -13.41 -12.77
N ASN A 414 0.03 -12.77 -11.64
CA ASN A 414 1.02 -12.19 -10.74
C ASN A 414 1.96 -13.25 -10.16
N PHE A 415 1.43 -14.38 -9.67
CA PHE A 415 2.30 -15.48 -9.19
C PHE A 415 3.24 -15.96 -10.28
N VAL A 416 2.72 -16.21 -11.48
CA VAL A 416 3.52 -16.67 -12.62
C VAL A 416 4.60 -15.64 -12.97
N HIS A 417 4.25 -14.36 -13.03
CA HIS A 417 5.19 -13.29 -13.32
C HIS A 417 6.30 -13.21 -12.27
N MET A 418 5.93 -13.23 -11.00
CA MET A 418 6.86 -13.28 -9.87
C MET A 418 7.80 -14.49 -9.93
N PHE A 419 7.29 -15.69 -10.24
CA PHE A 419 8.10 -16.90 -10.33
C PHE A 419 9.04 -16.92 -11.53
N LEU A 420 8.69 -16.25 -12.63
CA LEU A 420 9.49 -16.26 -13.84
C LEU A 420 10.55 -15.15 -13.86
N TRP A 421 10.20 -13.94 -13.39
CA TRP A 421 11.07 -12.75 -13.53
C TRP A 421 11.68 -12.25 -12.22
N ASN A 422 11.08 -12.55 -11.06
CA ASN A 422 11.51 -12.01 -9.77
C ASN A 422 11.80 -13.10 -8.72
N PHE A 423 12.02 -14.33 -9.15
CA PHE A 423 12.22 -15.46 -8.25
C PHE A 423 13.43 -15.30 -7.33
N SER A 424 14.52 -14.66 -7.80
CA SER A 424 15.70 -14.36 -6.98
C SER A 424 15.33 -13.54 -5.74
N ASP A 425 14.45 -12.56 -5.92
CA ASP A 425 14.09 -11.59 -4.90
C ASP A 425 13.06 -12.21 -3.94
N ILE A 426 12.10 -12.98 -4.47
CA ILE A 426 11.10 -13.72 -3.67
C ILE A 426 11.74 -14.84 -2.85
N LYS A 427 12.75 -15.53 -3.37
CA LYS A 427 13.42 -16.63 -2.66
C LYS A 427 14.00 -16.14 -1.32
N THR A 428 14.46 -14.89 -1.27
CA THR A 428 14.89 -14.22 -0.03
C THR A 428 13.73 -14.11 0.99
N GLY A 429 12.50 -13.97 0.52
CA GLY A 429 11.27 -14.02 1.34
C GLY A 429 10.86 -15.37 1.87
N TRP A 430 11.43 -16.46 1.37
CA TRP A 430 11.23 -17.79 1.95
C TRP A 430 12.33 -18.15 2.97
N VAL A 431 13.34 -17.29 3.16
CA VAL A 431 14.46 -17.55 4.08
C VAL A 431 13.98 -17.66 5.53
N TRP A 432 12.93 -16.93 5.94
CA TRP A 432 12.36 -17.07 7.30
C TRP A 432 11.67 -18.43 7.53
N VAL A 433 11.19 -19.08 6.47
CA VAL A 433 10.59 -20.44 6.47
C VAL A 433 11.66 -21.53 6.29
N ASN A 434 12.95 -21.23 6.47
CA ASN A 434 13.97 -22.26 6.48
C ASN A 434 13.91 -23.05 7.81
N LYS A 435 14.13 -24.37 7.78
CA LYS A 435 14.08 -25.28 8.95
C LYS A 435 14.98 -24.81 10.11
N ALA A 436 16.06 -24.10 9.81
CA ALA A 436 16.95 -23.48 10.78
C ALA A 436 16.32 -22.26 11.47
N ASN A 437 15.64 -21.39 10.72
CA ASN A 437 14.98 -20.19 11.23
C ASN A 437 13.67 -20.53 11.96
N LEU A 438 12.91 -21.52 11.48
CA LEU A 438 11.72 -22.02 12.19
C LEU A 438 12.09 -22.67 13.53
N LYS A 439 13.20 -23.42 13.59
CA LYS A 439 13.76 -23.93 14.86
C LYS A 439 14.23 -22.79 15.77
N ARG A 440 14.88 -21.76 15.22
CA ARG A 440 15.31 -20.57 15.95
C ARG A 440 14.12 -19.77 16.50
N MET A 441 12.99 -19.69 15.79
CA MET A 441 11.75 -19.08 16.28
C MET A 441 11.10 -19.89 17.42
N LEU A 442 11.22 -21.22 17.39
CA LEU A 442 10.71 -22.13 18.43
C LEU A 442 11.67 -22.33 19.61
N THR A 443 12.82 -21.63 19.64
CA THR A 443 13.80 -21.79 20.71
C THR A 443 13.44 -20.86 21.89
N PRO A 444 13.51 -21.31 23.17
CA PRO A 444 13.24 -20.44 24.33
C PRO A 444 14.02 -19.12 24.35
N SER A 445 15.23 -19.07 23.79
CA SER A 445 16.09 -17.89 23.75
C SER A 445 15.57 -16.73 22.87
N THR A 446 14.74 -17.00 21.86
CA THR A 446 14.04 -15.97 21.06
C THR A 446 12.79 -15.45 21.77
N TYR A 447 12.17 -16.26 22.65
CA TYR A 447 11.09 -15.79 23.53
C TYR A 447 11.61 -14.90 24.66
N PHE A 448 12.83 -15.15 25.16
CA PHE A 448 13.54 -14.26 26.10
C PHE A 448 14.22 -13.09 25.37
N PHE A 449 13.49 -12.34 24.53
CA PHE A 449 14.05 -11.22 23.77
C PHE A 449 14.67 -10.12 24.64
N TRP A 450 14.23 -10.00 25.89
CA TRP A 450 14.81 -9.11 26.91
C TRP A 450 16.18 -9.58 27.43
N ARG A 451 16.62 -10.80 27.10
CA ARG A 451 17.95 -11.35 27.40
C ARG A 451 18.85 -11.48 26.16
N GLY A 452 18.29 -11.42 24.96
CA GLY A 452 19.05 -11.39 23.71
C GLY A 452 19.58 -9.99 23.38
N ASN A 453 20.52 -9.89 22.45
CA ASN A 453 21.15 -8.65 21.97
C ASN A 453 20.19 -7.73 21.19
N GLY A 454 18.97 -7.49 21.70
CA GLY A 454 17.91 -6.58 21.24
C GLY A 454 18.16 -5.78 19.96
N GLY A 455 18.07 -6.43 18.79
CA GLY A 455 18.21 -5.77 17.48
C GLY A 455 19.62 -5.23 17.14
N LYS A 456 20.60 -5.40 18.04
CA LYS A 456 21.98 -4.97 17.83
C LYS A 456 22.72 -5.98 16.97
N ARG A 457 22.94 -5.61 15.71
CA ARG A 457 23.84 -6.33 14.81
C ARG A 457 25.28 -6.20 15.29
N THR A 458 26.04 -7.28 15.13
CA THR A 458 27.50 -7.27 15.32
C THR A 458 28.11 -6.37 14.24
N GLU A 459 29.22 -5.69 14.53
CA GLU A 459 29.89 -4.82 13.55
C GLU A 459 30.30 -5.59 12.27
N GLU A 460 30.67 -6.87 12.40
CA GLU A 460 30.94 -7.76 11.26
C GLU A 460 29.68 -7.96 10.37
N GLU A 461 28.50 -8.14 10.96
CA GLU A 461 27.25 -8.27 10.22
C GLU A 461 26.86 -6.96 9.53
N LYS A 462 27.15 -5.81 10.15
CA LYS A 462 26.92 -4.49 9.53
C LYS A 462 27.83 -4.29 8.33
N GLN A 463 29.10 -4.68 8.42
CA GLN A 463 30.05 -4.57 7.29
C GLN A 463 29.61 -5.45 6.11
N LEU A 464 29.23 -6.70 6.37
CA LEU A 464 28.72 -7.59 5.32
C LEU A 464 27.50 -7.02 4.58
N LEU A 465 26.59 -6.33 5.29
CA LEU A 465 25.43 -5.68 4.68
C LEU A 465 25.79 -4.38 3.93
N ARG A 466 26.86 -3.68 4.34
CA ARG A 466 27.35 -2.50 3.60
C ARG A 466 28.00 -2.90 2.28
N ASP A 467 28.72 -4.02 2.28
CA ASP A 467 29.43 -4.54 1.12
C ASP A 467 28.50 -5.20 0.08
N ASP A 468 27.27 -5.56 0.45
CA ASP A 468 26.30 -6.13 -0.48
C ASP A 468 25.78 -5.05 -1.47
N PRO A 469 25.95 -5.25 -2.79
CA PRO A 469 25.45 -4.32 -3.80
C PRO A 469 23.93 -4.36 -3.97
N ASN A 470 23.25 -5.43 -3.55
CA ASN A 470 21.80 -5.57 -3.72
C ASN A 470 20.98 -4.88 -2.63
N ILE A 471 21.64 -4.29 -1.64
CA ILE A 471 21.03 -3.63 -0.51
C ILE A 471 20.89 -2.14 -0.79
N ASP A 472 19.70 -1.63 -0.49
CA ASP A 472 19.34 -0.23 -0.67
C ASP A 472 20.34 0.71 0.04
N PRO A 473 20.86 1.76 -0.65
CA PRO A 473 21.80 2.71 -0.07
C PRO A 473 21.28 3.44 1.17
N HIS A 474 19.99 3.77 1.22
CA HIS A 474 19.39 4.43 2.40
C HIS A 474 19.30 3.47 3.58
N TYR A 475 19.04 2.19 3.33
CA TYR A 475 19.11 1.16 4.37
C TYR A 475 20.54 0.97 4.92
N LYS A 476 21.59 1.16 4.11
CA LYS A 476 22.98 1.15 4.62
C LYS A 476 23.21 2.25 5.67
N LEU A 477 22.60 3.42 5.50
CA LEU A 477 22.62 4.49 6.51
C LEU A 477 21.83 4.10 7.77
N MET A 478 20.73 3.35 7.62
CA MET A 478 19.94 2.87 8.75
C MET A 478 20.71 1.90 9.67
N LEU A 479 21.82 1.30 9.20
CA LEU A 479 22.66 0.40 10.01
C LEU A 479 23.33 1.08 11.21
N ASP A 480 23.38 2.42 11.23
CA ASP A 480 23.87 3.19 12.37
C ASP A 480 22.86 3.27 13.53
N TYR A 481 21.60 2.89 13.29
CA TYR A 481 20.55 2.83 14.29
C TYR A 481 20.32 1.40 14.79
N ASP A 482 19.88 1.30 16.05
CA ASP A 482 19.38 0.04 16.58
C ASP A 482 18.09 -0.34 15.83
N GLU A 483 18.05 -1.54 15.24
CA GLU A 483 16.86 -1.99 14.53
C GLU A 483 15.70 -2.27 15.49
N ALA A 484 14.47 -2.04 15.01
CA ALA A 484 13.27 -2.47 15.69
C ALA A 484 13.29 -4.01 15.85
N PRO A 485 13.24 -4.55 17.08
CA PRO A 485 13.23 -5.98 17.30
C PRO A 485 12.02 -6.64 16.61
N ASP A 486 12.25 -7.76 15.91
CA ASP A 486 11.20 -8.58 15.26
C ASP A 486 10.04 -8.91 16.20
N LEU A 487 10.34 -9.02 17.51
CA LEU A 487 9.35 -9.36 18.49
C LEU A 487 8.26 -8.29 18.64
N TRP A 488 8.54 -6.99 18.46
CA TRP A 488 7.47 -5.99 18.55
C TRP A 488 6.39 -6.23 17.50
N TYR A 489 6.81 -6.58 16.27
CA TYR A 489 5.91 -6.96 15.19
C TYR A 489 5.18 -8.27 15.50
N PHE A 490 5.88 -9.27 16.04
CA PHE A 490 5.26 -10.53 16.45
C PHE A 490 4.25 -10.36 17.60
N LEU A 491 4.54 -9.54 18.60
CA LEU A 491 3.64 -9.26 19.73
C LEU A 491 2.43 -8.46 19.27
N ALA A 492 2.61 -7.49 18.38
CA ALA A 492 1.50 -6.76 17.76
C ALA A 492 0.59 -7.73 16.98
N PHE A 493 1.18 -8.61 16.16
CA PHE A 493 0.47 -9.67 15.44
C PHE A 493 -0.26 -10.65 16.38
N LEU A 494 0.41 -11.09 17.46
CA LEU A 494 -0.18 -12.05 18.39
C LEU A 494 -1.34 -11.42 19.18
N ALA A 495 -1.17 -10.18 19.66
CA ALA A 495 -2.21 -9.44 20.36
C ALA A 495 -3.41 -9.16 19.45
N SER A 496 -3.17 -8.77 18.20
CA SER A 496 -4.23 -8.56 17.22
C SER A 496 -4.92 -9.87 16.83
N PHE A 497 -4.19 -10.97 16.65
CA PHE A 497 -4.77 -12.30 16.40
C PHE A 497 -5.69 -12.76 17.55
N ILE A 498 -5.26 -12.62 18.80
CA ILE A 498 -6.08 -12.95 19.98
C ILE A 498 -7.33 -12.07 20.03
N THR A 499 -7.18 -10.77 19.73
CA THR A 499 -8.29 -9.82 19.71
C THR A 499 -9.29 -10.17 18.61
N SER A 500 -8.84 -10.48 17.39
CA SER A 500 -9.68 -10.95 16.29
C SER A 500 -10.41 -12.24 16.63
N MET A 501 -9.74 -13.20 17.29
CA MET A 501 -10.36 -14.44 17.75
C MET A 501 -11.45 -14.17 18.80
N ALA A 502 -11.19 -13.29 19.76
CA ALA A 502 -12.18 -12.89 20.76
C ALA A 502 -13.38 -12.18 20.11
N CYS A 503 -13.14 -11.29 19.15
CA CYS A 503 -14.20 -10.59 18.41
C CYS A 503 -15.06 -11.57 17.59
N LEU A 504 -14.44 -12.58 16.97
CA LEU A 504 -15.15 -13.62 16.21
C LEU A 504 -16.21 -14.34 17.07
N TYR A 505 -15.86 -14.72 18.30
CA TYR A 505 -16.80 -15.33 19.24
C TYR A 505 -17.80 -14.34 19.83
N ALA A 506 -17.35 -13.12 20.17
CA ALA A 506 -18.21 -12.09 20.76
C ALA A 506 -19.29 -11.57 19.78
N MET A 507 -19.00 -11.60 18.48
CA MET A 507 -19.91 -11.16 17.43
C MET A 507 -20.83 -12.27 16.91
N HIS A 508 -20.77 -13.48 17.48
CA HIS A 508 -21.49 -14.66 16.99
C HIS A 508 -21.32 -14.84 15.47
N SER A 509 -20.09 -14.61 14.97
CA SER A 509 -19.80 -14.75 13.54
C SER A 509 -20.01 -16.21 13.13
N THR A 510 -20.59 -16.42 11.93
CA THR A 510 -20.75 -17.76 11.36
C THR A 510 -19.42 -18.38 10.91
N LEU A 511 -18.29 -17.66 11.06
CA LEU A 511 -16.96 -18.13 10.68
C LEU A 511 -16.36 -19.04 11.77
N PRO A 512 -15.86 -20.24 11.44
CA PRO A 512 -15.17 -21.08 12.41
C PRO A 512 -13.76 -20.54 12.72
N TRP A 513 -13.26 -20.80 13.93
CA TRP A 513 -11.96 -20.32 14.43
C TRP A 513 -10.77 -20.66 13.50
N TRP A 514 -10.79 -21.82 12.86
CA TRP A 514 -9.73 -22.25 11.94
C TRP A 514 -9.74 -21.43 10.63
N GLY A 515 -10.87 -20.81 10.29
CA GLY A 515 -11.00 -19.94 9.13
C GLY A 515 -10.15 -18.67 9.25
N LEU A 516 -10.03 -18.12 10.46
CA LEU A 516 -9.14 -17.00 10.74
C LEU A 516 -7.67 -17.39 10.54
N ILE A 517 -7.28 -18.58 11.02
CA ILE A 517 -5.90 -19.10 10.85
C ILE A 517 -5.57 -19.28 9.37
N LEU A 518 -6.50 -19.85 8.60
CA LEU A 518 -6.32 -20.02 7.16
C LEU A 518 -6.18 -18.67 6.44
N ALA A 519 -6.95 -17.66 6.86
CA ALA A 519 -6.84 -16.32 6.30
C ALA A 519 -5.48 -15.67 6.61
N MET A 520 -4.95 -15.82 7.84
CA MET A 520 -3.59 -15.38 8.18
C MET A 520 -2.54 -16.06 7.31
N LEU A 521 -2.69 -17.36 7.03
CA LEU A 521 -1.76 -18.08 6.16
C LEU A 521 -1.81 -17.55 4.73
N PHE A 522 -3.00 -17.28 4.20
CA PHE A 522 -3.14 -16.64 2.90
C PHE A 522 -2.54 -15.24 2.87
N LEU A 523 -2.75 -14.43 3.90
CA LEU A 523 -2.16 -13.10 3.99
C LEU A 523 -0.62 -13.16 3.92
N VAL A 524 0.01 -14.05 4.69
CA VAL A 524 1.47 -14.22 4.66
C VAL A 524 1.97 -14.61 3.27
N VAL A 525 1.28 -15.54 2.61
CA VAL A 525 1.65 -15.95 1.24
C VAL A 525 1.43 -14.79 0.27
N PHE A 526 0.25 -14.17 0.25
CA PHE A 526 -0.10 -13.14 -0.72
C PHE A 526 0.74 -11.88 -0.55
N MET A 527 1.03 -11.47 0.68
CA MET A 527 1.87 -10.31 0.97
C MET A 527 3.26 -10.45 0.36
N LEU A 528 3.82 -11.67 0.29
CA LEU A 528 5.12 -11.90 -0.33
C LEU A 528 5.11 -11.55 -1.83
N PHE A 529 4.08 -11.95 -2.56
CA PHE A 529 4.01 -11.78 -4.01
C PHE A 529 3.45 -10.41 -4.39
N PHE A 530 2.29 -10.05 -3.83
CA PHE A 530 1.63 -8.78 -4.15
C PHE A 530 2.34 -7.58 -3.50
N GLY A 531 2.93 -7.76 -2.32
CA GLY A 531 3.74 -6.71 -1.69
C GLY A 531 5.01 -6.41 -2.46
N ALA A 532 5.72 -7.44 -2.94
CA ALA A 532 6.89 -7.27 -3.81
C ALA A 532 6.51 -6.64 -5.16
N GLN A 533 5.39 -7.07 -5.76
CA GLN A 533 4.91 -6.50 -7.02
C GLN A 533 4.62 -5.01 -6.87
N TYR A 534 3.92 -4.64 -5.79
CA TYR A 534 3.61 -3.25 -5.48
C TYR A 534 4.87 -2.41 -5.24
N ALA A 535 5.84 -2.95 -4.49
CA ALA A 535 7.11 -2.29 -4.21
C ALA A 535 7.92 -1.98 -5.48
N ILE A 536 7.92 -2.89 -6.46
CA ILE A 536 8.67 -2.73 -7.71
C ILE A 536 7.93 -1.83 -8.70
N THR A 537 6.65 -2.12 -8.94
CA THR A 537 5.88 -1.54 -10.07
C THR A 537 5.05 -0.32 -9.69
N GLY A 538 4.77 -0.13 -8.40
CA GLY A 538 3.80 0.83 -7.88
C GLY A 538 2.33 0.44 -8.13
N PHE A 539 2.06 -0.67 -8.81
CA PHE A 539 0.70 -1.10 -9.14
C PHE A 539 0.06 -1.87 -7.98
N GLN A 540 -1.09 -1.39 -7.51
CA GLN A 540 -1.85 -2.04 -6.45
C GLN A 540 -2.93 -2.95 -7.04
N PHE A 541 -2.80 -4.25 -6.81
CA PHE A 541 -3.76 -5.24 -7.26
C PHE A 541 -4.89 -5.42 -6.25
N ASN A 542 -6.15 -5.42 -6.70
CA ASN A 542 -7.30 -5.69 -5.84
C ASN A 542 -7.47 -7.21 -5.62
N ILE A 543 -7.11 -7.68 -4.43
CA ILE A 543 -7.22 -9.10 -4.02
C ILE A 543 -8.61 -9.48 -3.49
N GLU A 544 -9.48 -8.50 -3.25
CA GLU A 544 -10.73 -8.71 -2.52
C GLU A 544 -11.70 -9.68 -3.21
N PRO A 545 -12.01 -9.58 -4.52
CA PRO A 545 -12.96 -10.50 -5.17
C PRO A 545 -12.53 -11.96 -5.05
N ILE A 546 -11.24 -12.21 -4.97
CA ILE A 546 -10.64 -13.54 -4.91
C ILE A 546 -10.69 -14.07 -3.49
N ALA A 547 -10.37 -13.23 -2.51
CA ALA A 547 -10.55 -13.57 -1.10
C ALA A 547 -12.02 -13.95 -0.81
N GLN A 548 -12.97 -13.17 -1.35
CA GLN A 548 -14.40 -13.45 -1.26
C GLN A 548 -14.80 -14.74 -1.98
N THR A 549 -14.26 -14.99 -3.18
CA THR A 549 -14.52 -16.23 -3.94
C THR A 549 -14.01 -17.47 -3.21
N LEU A 550 -12.74 -17.45 -2.76
CA LEU A 550 -12.14 -18.53 -1.96
C LEU A 550 -12.91 -18.74 -0.65
N ALA A 551 -13.36 -17.66 -0.02
CA ALA A 551 -14.21 -17.73 1.16
C ALA A 551 -15.54 -18.43 0.87
N GLY A 552 -16.19 -18.10 -0.24
CA GLY A 552 -17.44 -18.72 -0.67
C GLY A 552 -17.31 -20.24 -0.87
N TYR A 553 -16.20 -20.70 -1.45
CA TYR A 553 -15.95 -22.14 -1.64
C TYR A 553 -15.62 -22.87 -0.33
N LEU A 554 -14.85 -22.25 0.57
CA LEU A 554 -14.43 -22.87 1.83
C LEU A 554 -15.55 -22.93 2.88
N PHE A 555 -16.51 -22.01 2.80
CA PHE A 555 -17.61 -21.87 3.76
C PHE A 555 -18.97 -21.80 3.03
N PRO A 556 -19.47 -22.94 2.52
CA PRO A 556 -20.76 -22.97 1.84
C PRO A 556 -21.90 -22.61 2.81
N GLY A 557 -22.90 -21.87 2.33
CA GLY A 557 -24.13 -21.55 3.08
C GLY A 557 -24.05 -20.42 4.12
N ALA A 558 -22.88 -19.83 4.40
CA ALA A 558 -22.70 -18.83 5.47
C ALA A 558 -22.29 -17.43 4.96
N PRO A 559 -23.22 -16.61 4.42
CA PRO A 559 -22.91 -15.32 3.79
C PRO A 559 -22.39 -14.26 4.77
N LEU A 560 -22.80 -14.28 6.04
CA LEU A 560 -22.31 -13.34 7.06
C LEU A 560 -20.81 -13.53 7.36
N GLY A 561 -20.35 -14.79 7.33
CA GLY A 561 -18.94 -15.14 7.41
C GLY A 561 -18.13 -14.74 6.17
N LYS A 562 -18.79 -14.42 5.04
CA LYS A 562 -18.14 -13.94 3.81
C LYS A 562 -17.82 -12.45 3.89
N LEU A 563 -18.68 -11.67 4.53
CA LEU A 563 -18.50 -10.21 4.71
C LEU A 563 -17.44 -9.89 5.77
N LEU A 564 -17.31 -10.67 6.84
CA LEU A 564 -16.30 -10.44 7.89
C LEU A 564 -14.88 -10.91 7.52
N LYS A 565 -14.71 -11.60 6.39
CA LYS A 565 -13.44 -12.25 5.99
C LYS A 565 -12.48 -11.44 5.09
N PRO A 566 -12.85 -10.34 4.40
CA PRO A 566 -11.85 -9.45 3.80
C PRO A 566 -11.16 -8.57 4.85
N MET A 567 -11.54 -8.66 6.14
CA MET A 567 -10.94 -7.88 7.23
C MET A 567 -9.63 -8.47 7.79
N SER A 568 -9.07 -9.51 7.19
CA SER A 568 -7.92 -10.24 7.74
C SER A 568 -6.69 -10.14 6.87
#